data_AF-A0A8S3W863-F1
#
_entry.id   AF-A0A8S3W863-F1
#
_cell.length_a   1.000
_cell.length_b   1.000
_cell.length_c   1.000
_cell.angle_alpha   90.00
_cell.angle_beta   90.00
_cell.angle_gamma   90.00
#
_symmetry.space_group_name_H-M   'P 1'
#
loop_
_entity.id
_entity.type
_entity.pdbx_description
1 polymer ?
#
loop_
_entity_poly.entity_id
_entity_poly.type
_entity_poly.pdbx_seq_one_letter_code
_entity_poly.pdbx_strand_id
1 'polypeptide(L)'
;MVRTVVGETKSIAVTEEVHQGSVLSPFLFCLVLDSLTEAAQNSATWTFIYADDVAICTDSRAHLQEALVSWKHQLQTGGLVLSVAKTQFMSFNDPDTNNKCNCNGHARRCRFNMELYKLSGRASGGVCLKCRHYTAGRHCHYCREGYYRDPTKPITHKKACKPCDCHPVGASGKTCNQTSGQCPCKDGVTGTTCNRCAKGYQQSRSHIAPCIRIPRVVTAVQAMEAVDAEPGRAADQCGRCRAGARTLNLNKYCSRDYVIMARVVGREAGPAGTAWARLALSVQAVYKRAPRSRLRRGAAALYVRAADLACKCPKIKINKSYLILGVEKEGASSGLPGLMVGERTLLLEWRDDWHRRIRRLQRRAINCH
;
A
#
# COMPACT_ATOMS: atom_id res chain seq x y z
N MET A 1 63.14 -20.01 -1.47
CA MET A 1 62.58 -20.39 -0.15
C MET A 1 61.20 -19.80 -0.06
N VAL A 2 60.26 -20.45 0.63
CA VAL A 2 58.88 -19.95 0.77
C VAL A 2 58.69 -19.49 2.21
N ARG A 3 58.17 -18.27 2.39
CA ARG A 3 57.92 -17.71 3.72
C ARG A 3 56.47 -17.98 4.10
N THR A 4 56.27 -18.60 5.26
CA THR A 4 54.94 -18.87 5.81
C THR A 4 54.78 -18.17 7.16
N VAL A 5 53.55 -18.11 7.67
CA VAL A 5 53.25 -17.61 9.04
C VAL A 5 54.00 -18.36 10.16
N VAL A 6 54.65 -19.49 9.86
CA VAL A 6 55.38 -20.33 10.82
C VAL A 6 56.91 -20.28 10.61
N GLY A 7 57.41 -19.52 9.64
CA GLY A 7 58.84 -19.38 9.34
C GLY A 7 59.20 -19.58 7.86
N GLU A 8 60.51 -19.56 7.58
CA GLU A 8 61.09 -19.75 6.25
C GLU A 8 61.46 -21.22 5.99
N THR A 9 61.03 -21.77 4.84
CA THR A 9 61.40 -23.13 4.45
C THR A 9 62.86 -23.19 3.97
N LYS A 10 63.53 -24.34 4.12
CA LYS A 10 64.86 -24.59 3.52
C LYS A 10 64.84 -24.41 1.99
N SER A 11 66.00 -24.15 1.39
CA SER A 11 66.15 -23.99 -0.06
C SER A 11 65.69 -25.26 -0.80
N ILE A 12 64.76 -25.10 -1.74
CA ILE A 12 64.30 -26.17 -2.63
C ILE A 12 64.97 -25.94 -3.98
N ALA A 13 65.79 -26.89 -4.43
CA ALA A 13 66.36 -26.89 -5.77
C ALA A 13 65.33 -27.46 -6.75
N VAL A 14 64.95 -26.68 -7.77
CA VAL A 14 64.05 -27.13 -8.84
C VAL A 14 64.92 -27.67 -9.96
N THR A 15 64.93 -28.99 -10.16
CA THR A 15 65.82 -29.69 -11.09
C THR A 15 65.14 -30.23 -12.35
N GLU A 16 63.83 -30.03 -12.53
CA GLU A 16 63.09 -30.54 -13.71
C GLU A 16 62.29 -29.44 -14.41
N GLU A 17 62.23 -29.53 -15.75
CA GLU A 17 61.45 -28.65 -16.61
C GLU A 17 59.94 -28.88 -16.44
N VAL A 18 59.18 -27.80 -16.28
CA VAL A 18 57.73 -27.84 -16.06
C VAL A 18 57.00 -27.80 -17.40
N HIS A 19 56.27 -28.86 -17.73
CA HIS A 19 55.40 -28.89 -18.92
C HIS A 19 54.06 -28.16 -18.69
N GLN A 20 53.49 -27.57 -19.75
CA GLN A 20 52.16 -26.95 -19.74
C GLN A 20 51.09 -27.94 -19.26
N GLY A 21 50.39 -27.61 -18.17
CA GLY A 21 49.30 -28.42 -17.59
C GLY A 21 49.59 -29.04 -16.22
N SER A 22 50.81 -28.88 -15.68
CA SER A 22 51.15 -29.40 -14.35
C SER A 22 50.61 -28.48 -13.23
N VAL A 23 50.01 -29.03 -12.16
CA VAL A 23 49.51 -28.28 -10.99
C VAL A 23 50.64 -27.55 -10.23
N LEU A 24 51.89 -27.98 -10.46
CA LEU A 24 53.09 -27.32 -9.98
C LEU A 24 53.38 -26.00 -10.72
N SER A 25 52.82 -25.78 -11.92
CA SER A 25 53.08 -24.60 -12.73
C SER A 25 52.52 -23.30 -12.11
N PRO A 26 51.25 -23.22 -11.64
CA PRO A 26 50.75 -22.01 -10.99
C PRO A 26 51.42 -21.72 -9.64
N PHE A 27 51.71 -22.75 -8.85
CA PHE A 27 52.35 -22.55 -7.54
C PHE A 27 53.80 -22.08 -7.69
N LEU A 28 54.57 -22.70 -8.58
CA LEU A 28 55.94 -22.29 -8.87
C LEU A 28 55.97 -20.89 -9.49
N PHE A 29 55.02 -20.56 -10.37
CA PHE A 29 54.84 -19.23 -10.92
C PHE A 29 54.58 -18.18 -9.84
N CYS A 30 53.69 -18.45 -8.88
CA CYS A 30 53.47 -17.56 -7.73
C CYS A 30 54.74 -17.36 -6.89
N LEU A 31 55.52 -18.42 -6.63
CA LEU A 31 56.77 -18.30 -5.87
C LEU A 31 57.86 -17.51 -6.60
N VAL A 32 57.98 -17.71 -7.92
CA VAL A 32 58.92 -16.95 -8.75
C VAL A 32 58.51 -15.49 -8.81
N LEU A 33 57.22 -15.19 -8.99
CA LEU A 33 56.71 -13.82 -8.96
C LEU A 33 56.91 -13.15 -7.61
N ASP A 34 56.66 -13.85 -6.50
CA ASP A 34 56.87 -13.31 -5.15
C ASP A 34 58.35 -12.95 -4.93
N SER A 35 59.28 -13.85 -5.29
CA SER A 35 60.72 -13.60 -5.19
C SER A 35 61.21 -12.49 -6.12
N LEU A 36 60.72 -12.41 -7.36
CA LEU A 36 61.09 -11.35 -8.30
C LEU A 36 60.57 -9.97 -7.86
N THR A 37 59.41 -9.94 -7.22
CA THR A 37 58.74 -8.69 -6.84
C THR A 37 59.02 -8.25 -5.40
N GLU A 38 59.76 -9.04 -4.60
CA GLU A 38 60.04 -8.79 -3.18
C GLU A 38 60.52 -7.35 -2.91
N ALA A 39 61.50 -6.84 -3.67
CA ALA A 39 61.98 -5.47 -3.48
C ALA A 39 60.96 -4.38 -3.89
N ALA A 40 60.05 -4.69 -4.81
CA ALA A 40 59.01 -3.77 -5.29
C ALA A 40 57.80 -3.75 -4.35
N GLN A 41 57.49 -4.86 -3.66
CA GLN A 41 56.36 -4.95 -2.74
C GLN A 41 56.49 -3.99 -1.55
N ASN A 42 57.72 -3.68 -1.12
CA ASN A 42 57.98 -2.73 -0.02
C ASN A 42 57.73 -1.25 -0.38
N SER A 43 57.57 -0.93 -1.67
CA SER A 43 57.40 0.45 -2.15
C SER A 43 55.95 0.97 -2.08
N ALA A 44 54.99 0.12 -1.70
CA ALA A 44 53.58 0.44 -1.70
C ALA A 44 52.90 0.04 -0.39
N THR A 45 51.79 0.70 -0.06
CA THR A 45 51.03 0.43 1.17
C THR A 45 50.39 -0.95 1.15
N TRP A 46 49.96 -1.39 -0.03
CA TRP A 46 49.46 -2.74 -0.25
C TRP A 46 49.65 -3.15 -1.71
N THR A 47 50.07 -4.38 -1.94
CA THR A 47 50.26 -4.96 -3.26
C THR A 47 49.62 -6.33 -3.32
N PHE A 48 49.06 -6.66 -4.48
CA PHE A 48 48.43 -7.96 -4.72
C PHE A 48 48.73 -8.41 -6.13
N ILE A 49 49.24 -9.63 -6.24
CA ILE A 49 49.54 -10.28 -7.51
C ILE A 49 48.59 -11.46 -7.62
N TYR A 50 47.86 -11.53 -8.74
CA TYR A 50 46.97 -12.65 -9.02
C TYR A 50 47.04 -13.01 -10.48
N ALA A 51 47.59 -14.20 -10.75
CA ALA A 51 47.83 -14.68 -12.11
C ALA A 51 48.61 -13.63 -12.94
N ASP A 52 47.97 -13.02 -13.92
CA ASP A 52 48.53 -12.02 -14.84
C ASP A 52 48.31 -10.56 -14.39
N ASP A 53 47.55 -10.33 -13.32
CA ASP A 53 47.22 -9.00 -12.83
C ASP A 53 48.05 -8.59 -11.60
N VAL A 54 48.47 -7.33 -11.60
CA VAL A 54 49.14 -6.67 -10.46
C VAL A 54 48.30 -5.49 -10.00
N ALA A 55 47.91 -5.50 -8.73
CA ALA A 55 47.26 -4.38 -8.06
C ALA A 55 48.25 -3.71 -7.09
N ILE A 56 48.46 -2.41 -7.27
CA ILE A 56 49.30 -1.56 -6.41
C ILE A 56 48.41 -0.52 -5.76
N CYS A 57 48.48 -0.40 -4.45
CA CYS A 57 47.74 0.57 -3.67
C CYS A 57 48.70 1.45 -2.87
N THR A 58 48.59 2.76 -3.06
CA THR A 58 49.36 3.79 -2.34
C THR A 58 48.42 4.90 -1.88
N ASP A 59 48.93 5.73 -0.98
CA ASP A 59 48.26 6.90 -0.42
C ASP A 59 48.11 8.08 -1.40
N SER A 60 48.92 8.13 -2.46
CA SER A 60 48.87 9.22 -3.46
C SER A 60 49.10 8.73 -4.89
N ARG A 61 48.55 9.48 -5.85
CA ARG A 61 48.75 9.20 -7.29
C ARG A 61 50.22 9.35 -7.71
N ALA A 62 50.97 10.26 -7.10
CA ALA A 62 52.39 10.44 -7.37
C ALA A 62 53.19 9.19 -6.92
N HIS A 63 52.98 8.74 -5.69
CA HIS A 63 53.58 7.50 -5.18
C HIS A 63 53.15 6.27 -6.01
N LEU A 64 51.89 6.24 -6.49
CA LEU A 64 51.42 5.15 -7.34
C LEU A 64 52.18 5.10 -8.68
N GLN A 65 52.49 6.26 -9.27
CA GLN A 65 53.26 6.35 -10.52
C GLN A 65 54.72 5.94 -10.31
N GLU A 66 55.33 6.36 -9.21
CA GLU A 66 56.69 5.96 -8.84
C GLU A 66 56.77 4.44 -8.59
N ALA A 67 55.83 3.90 -7.81
CA ALA A 67 55.73 2.47 -7.57
C ALA A 67 55.52 1.70 -8.88
N LEU A 68 54.65 2.16 -9.77
CA LEU A 68 54.41 1.51 -11.06
C LEU A 68 55.67 1.48 -11.96
N VAL A 69 56.47 2.55 -11.97
CA VAL A 69 57.73 2.61 -12.71
C VAL A 69 58.75 1.64 -12.11
N SER A 70 58.87 1.60 -10.78
CA SER A 70 59.72 0.66 -10.06
C SER A 70 59.35 -0.80 -10.37
N TRP A 71 58.06 -1.13 -10.26
CA TRP A 71 57.50 -2.44 -10.58
C TRP A 71 57.75 -2.84 -12.03
N LYS A 72 57.58 -1.91 -12.98
CA LYS A 72 57.88 -2.16 -14.39
C LYS A 72 59.34 -2.52 -14.59
N HIS A 73 60.27 -1.77 -14.00
CA HIS A 73 61.70 -2.02 -14.13
C HIS A 73 62.08 -3.38 -13.55
N GLN A 74 61.58 -3.68 -12.35
CA GLN A 74 61.90 -4.93 -11.66
C GLN A 74 61.34 -6.16 -12.38
N LEU A 75 60.09 -6.11 -12.85
CA LEU A 75 59.53 -7.19 -13.68
C LEU A 75 60.30 -7.36 -15.00
N GLN A 76 60.76 -6.26 -15.61
CA GLN A 76 61.58 -6.32 -16.82
C GLN A 76 62.92 -7.02 -16.62
N THR A 77 63.57 -6.86 -15.45
CA THR A 77 64.80 -7.61 -15.13
C THR A 77 64.57 -9.12 -15.04
N GLY A 78 63.35 -9.54 -14.67
CA GLY A 78 62.92 -10.94 -14.68
C GLY A 78 62.35 -11.42 -16.02
N GLY A 79 62.43 -10.64 -17.09
CA GLY A 79 61.88 -10.98 -18.41
C GLY A 79 60.36 -10.80 -18.56
N LEU A 80 59.70 -10.18 -17.58
CA LEU A 80 58.26 -9.93 -17.57
C LEU A 80 57.93 -8.48 -17.95
N VAL A 81 56.80 -8.26 -18.63
CA VAL A 81 56.42 -6.92 -19.11
C VAL A 81 55.14 -6.44 -18.44
N LEU A 82 55.24 -5.34 -17.70
CA LEU A 82 54.08 -4.62 -17.17
C LEU A 82 53.62 -3.54 -18.18
N SER A 83 52.40 -3.68 -18.68
CA SER A 83 51.83 -2.74 -19.66
C SER A 83 51.20 -1.51 -18.99
N VAL A 84 51.99 -0.49 -18.73
CA VAL A 84 51.54 0.81 -18.17
C VAL A 84 50.38 1.43 -18.95
N ALA A 85 50.39 1.30 -20.29
CA ALA A 85 49.34 1.85 -21.16
C ALA A 85 47.97 1.16 -20.98
N LYS A 86 47.95 -0.06 -20.43
CA LYS A 86 46.72 -0.83 -20.15
C LYS A 86 46.32 -0.76 -18.68
N THR A 87 47.13 -0.13 -17.83
CA THR A 87 46.86 -0.02 -16.40
C THR A 87 45.70 0.94 -16.14
N GLN A 88 44.71 0.48 -15.37
CA GLN A 88 43.62 1.32 -14.88
C GLN A 88 43.98 1.90 -13.52
N PHE A 89 43.83 3.21 -13.36
CA PHE A 89 44.03 3.89 -12.08
C PHE A 89 42.69 4.00 -11.34
N MET A 90 42.61 3.43 -10.14
CA MET A 90 41.47 3.58 -9.25
C MET A 90 41.88 4.46 -8.07
N SER A 91 41.30 5.66 -7.98
CA SER A 91 41.45 6.50 -6.79
C SER A 91 40.45 6.09 -5.73
N PHE A 92 40.93 5.52 -4.63
CA PHE A 92 40.17 5.47 -3.38
C PHE A 92 40.29 6.83 -2.71
N ASN A 93 39.54 7.82 -3.19
CA ASN A 93 39.23 8.94 -2.31
C ASN A 93 38.46 8.34 -1.15
N ASP A 94 39.01 8.40 0.05
CA ASP A 94 38.22 8.17 1.25
C ASP A 94 37.01 9.13 1.18
N PRO A 95 35.77 8.62 0.96
CA PRO A 95 34.61 9.48 0.85
C PRO A 95 34.11 9.92 2.23
N ASP A 96 34.82 9.64 3.32
CA ASP A 96 34.45 10.11 4.65
C ASP A 96 34.86 11.57 4.88
N THR A 97 34.18 12.44 4.15
CA THR A 97 33.47 13.54 4.82
C THR A 97 32.05 13.77 4.31
N ASN A 98 31.58 13.08 3.26
CA ASN A 98 30.21 13.31 2.76
C ASN A 98 29.40 12.08 2.30
N ASN A 99 29.94 10.85 2.37
CA ASN A 99 29.13 9.63 2.18
C ASN A 99 28.49 9.11 3.47
N LYS A 100 28.20 10.02 4.41
CA LYS A 100 27.45 9.70 5.61
C LYS A 100 26.06 9.23 5.21
N CYS A 101 25.70 8.02 5.63
CA CYS A 101 24.37 7.51 5.36
C CYS A 101 23.28 8.45 5.88
N ASN A 102 22.51 9.01 4.95
CA ASN A 102 21.43 9.93 5.27
C ASN A 102 20.23 9.15 5.83
N CYS A 103 20.30 8.84 7.12
CA CYS A 103 19.24 8.18 7.87
C CYS A 103 18.43 9.17 8.70
N ASN A 104 18.48 10.47 8.36
CA ASN A 104 17.85 11.55 9.14
C ASN A 104 18.23 11.51 10.63
N GLY A 105 19.42 11.00 10.99
CA GLY A 105 19.84 10.86 12.39
C GLY A 105 19.14 9.74 13.18
N HIS A 106 18.38 8.86 12.52
CA HIS A 106 17.66 7.76 13.17
C HIS A 106 18.34 6.39 13.08
N ALA A 107 19.40 6.25 12.29
CA ALA A 107 20.18 5.02 12.27
C ALA A 107 21.67 5.35 12.34
N ARG A 108 22.44 4.46 12.98
CA ARG A 108 23.90 4.55 13.08
C ARG A 108 24.63 3.72 12.02
N ARG A 109 23.90 2.86 11.31
CA ARG A 109 24.44 1.92 10.32
C ARG A 109 23.52 1.87 9.12
N CYS A 110 24.10 1.56 7.98
CA CYS A 110 23.41 1.40 6.70
C CYS A 110 24.14 0.32 5.90
N ARG A 111 23.47 -0.22 4.88
CA ARG A 111 24.08 -1.08 3.87
C ARG A 111 23.95 -0.45 2.50
N PHE A 112 24.90 -0.72 1.63
CA PHE A 112 24.76 -0.38 0.22
C PHE A 112 23.92 -1.44 -0.51
N ASN A 113 23.13 -1.01 -1.48
CA ASN A 113 22.36 -1.88 -2.37
C ASN A 113 22.58 -1.42 -3.82
N MET A 114 23.21 -2.29 -4.61
CA MET A 114 23.58 -2.03 -6.00
C MET A 114 22.37 -1.83 -6.92
N GLU A 115 21.27 -2.55 -6.71
CA GLU A 115 20.05 -2.39 -7.51
C GLU A 115 19.43 -1.00 -7.31
N LEU A 116 19.31 -0.58 -6.05
CA LEU A 116 18.79 0.74 -5.71
C LEU A 116 19.69 1.86 -6.21
N TYR A 117 21.01 1.65 -6.24
CA TYR A 117 21.96 2.59 -6.82
C TYR A 117 21.72 2.77 -8.32
N LYS A 118 21.58 1.66 -9.07
CA LYS A 118 21.26 1.70 -10.51
C LYS A 118 19.94 2.41 -10.77
N LEU A 119 18.88 2.07 -10.02
CA LEU A 119 17.55 2.70 -10.15
C LEU A 119 17.55 4.19 -9.80
N SER A 120 18.44 4.63 -8.91
CA SER A 120 18.58 6.05 -8.54
C SER A 120 19.35 6.89 -9.56
N GLY A 121 19.67 6.35 -10.75
CA GLY A 121 20.53 7.04 -11.72
C GLY A 121 21.98 7.14 -11.23
N ARG A 122 22.47 6.13 -10.51
CA ARG A 122 23.80 6.10 -9.88
C ARG A 122 24.01 7.23 -8.84
N ALA A 123 22.93 7.71 -8.22
CA ALA A 123 22.99 8.76 -7.20
C ALA A 123 23.12 8.22 -5.76
N SER A 124 22.34 7.21 -5.37
CA SER A 124 22.36 6.66 -4.02
C SER A 124 21.87 5.22 -3.94
N GLY A 125 22.68 4.35 -3.34
CA GLY A 125 22.37 2.94 -3.04
C GLY A 125 22.15 2.64 -1.55
N GLY A 126 22.29 3.63 -0.67
CA GLY A 126 22.27 3.43 0.78
C GLY A 126 20.89 3.05 1.31
N VAL A 127 20.84 2.08 2.22
CA VAL A 127 19.63 1.67 2.96
C VAL A 127 19.95 1.63 4.45
N CYS A 128 19.23 2.42 5.24
CA CYS A 128 19.42 2.50 6.69
C CYS A 128 19.03 1.20 7.37
N LEU A 129 19.80 0.82 8.38
CA LEU A 129 19.57 -0.39 9.16
C LEU A 129 19.08 -0.04 10.56
N LYS A 130 18.05 -0.76 11.04
CA LYS A 130 17.49 -0.62 12.40
C LYS A 130 17.16 0.83 12.74
N CYS A 131 16.27 1.45 11.96
CA CYS A 131 15.75 2.80 12.23
C CYS A 131 15.25 2.90 13.67
N ARG A 132 15.75 3.89 14.41
CA ARG A 132 15.39 4.22 15.79
C ARG A 132 14.34 5.32 15.81
N HIS A 133 13.94 5.74 17.02
CA HIS A 133 12.99 6.85 17.21
C HIS A 133 11.64 6.62 16.51
N TYR A 134 11.24 5.35 16.37
CA TYR A 134 9.98 4.94 15.75
C TYR A 134 9.80 5.38 14.29
N THR A 135 10.92 5.57 13.59
CA THR A 135 10.95 5.85 12.15
C THR A 135 11.09 4.55 11.34
N ALA A 136 10.74 4.63 10.06
CA ALA A 136 10.80 3.55 9.10
C ALA A 136 11.14 4.07 7.69
N GLY A 137 11.41 3.14 6.78
CA GLY A 137 11.78 3.42 5.40
C GLY A 137 13.28 3.48 5.14
N ARG A 138 13.63 3.57 3.86
CA ARG A 138 15.02 3.52 3.37
C ARG A 138 15.96 4.51 4.06
N HIS A 139 15.48 5.72 4.30
CA HIS A 139 16.20 6.82 4.96
C HIS A 139 15.64 7.14 6.35
N CYS A 140 14.84 6.26 6.95
CA CYS A 140 14.14 6.53 8.20
C CYS A 140 13.31 7.84 8.16
N HIS A 141 12.60 8.08 7.05
CA HIS A 141 11.99 9.37 6.69
C HIS A 141 10.48 9.46 6.98
N TYR A 142 9.84 8.36 7.36
CA TYR A 142 8.45 8.34 7.80
C TYR A 142 8.32 7.55 9.10
N CYS A 143 7.15 7.62 9.75
CA CYS A 143 6.92 6.94 11.02
C CYS A 143 6.49 5.49 10.81
N ARG A 144 6.97 4.59 11.67
CA ARG A 144 6.56 3.18 11.64
C ARG A 144 5.06 3.05 11.91
N GLU A 145 4.46 1.92 11.51
CA GLU A 145 3.06 1.63 11.81
C GLU A 145 2.73 1.75 13.30
N GLY A 146 1.58 2.36 13.62
CA GLY A 146 1.21 2.70 14.99
C GLY A 146 1.86 3.99 15.51
N TYR A 147 2.56 4.74 14.66
CA TYR A 147 3.08 6.08 14.96
C TYR A 147 2.71 7.04 13.82
N TYR A 148 2.57 8.33 14.13
CA TYR A 148 2.31 9.40 13.17
C TYR A 148 3.31 10.54 13.33
N ARG A 149 3.42 11.35 12.27
CA ARG A 149 4.37 12.46 12.16
C ARG A 149 3.89 13.65 13.00
N ASP A 150 4.77 14.15 13.87
CA ASP A 150 4.55 15.39 14.64
C ASP A 150 4.98 16.62 13.81
N PRO A 151 4.06 17.42 13.25
CA PRO A 151 4.42 18.50 12.35
C PRO A 151 5.25 19.60 13.03
N THR A 152 5.20 19.69 14.36
CA THR A 152 5.93 20.69 15.15
C THR A 152 7.44 20.46 15.24
N LYS A 153 7.92 19.27 14.83
CA LYS A 153 9.34 18.89 14.95
C LYS A 153 9.89 18.54 13.58
N PRO A 154 11.16 18.82 13.26
CA PRO A 154 11.77 18.35 12.03
C PRO A 154 11.88 16.81 12.02
N ILE A 155 11.96 16.20 10.83
CA ILE A 155 12.04 14.73 10.72
C ILE A 155 13.24 14.18 11.48
N THR A 156 14.36 14.90 11.49
CA THR A 156 15.60 14.51 12.17
C THR A 156 15.52 14.43 13.70
N HIS A 157 14.44 14.94 14.30
CA HIS A 157 14.28 14.99 15.75
C HIS A 157 13.94 13.61 16.34
N LYS A 158 14.50 13.25 17.51
CA LYS A 158 14.26 11.95 18.18
C LYS A 158 12.79 11.66 18.54
N LYS A 159 11.96 12.70 18.59
CA LYS A 159 10.50 12.64 18.85
C LYS A 159 9.67 13.09 17.65
N ALA A 160 10.21 13.00 16.43
CA ALA A 160 9.49 13.35 15.20
C ALA A 160 8.25 12.46 14.95
N CYS A 161 8.23 11.26 15.55
CA CYS A 161 7.12 10.32 15.51
C CYS A 161 6.45 10.17 16.88
N LYS A 162 5.14 10.41 16.92
CA LYS A 162 4.28 10.24 18.10
C LYS A 162 3.48 8.93 18.00
N PRO A 163 3.26 8.21 19.11
CA PRO A 163 2.47 6.98 19.08
C PRO A 163 0.99 7.29 18.75
N CYS A 164 0.36 6.41 18.00
CA CYS A 164 -1.09 6.41 17.80
C CYS A 164 -1.76 5.92 19.08
N ASP A 165 -2.44 6.81 19.81
CA ASP A 165 -3.17 6.46 21.03
C ASP A 165 -4.65 6.13 20.70
N CYS A 166 -4.87 5.16 19.82
CA CYS A 166 -6.22 4.82 19.38
C CYS A 166 -7.00 4.10 20.49
N HIS A 167 -8.19 4.61 20.83
CA HIS A 167 -9.02 4.08 21.89
C HIS A 167 -9.42 2.61 21.62
N PRO A 168 -9.17 1.67 22.55
CA PRO A 168 -9.29 0.23 22.28
C PRO A 168 -10.71 -0.21 21.90
N VAL A 169 -11.72 0.49 22.43
CA VAL A 169 -13.13 0.21 22.14
C VAL A 169 -13.67 1.08 21.02
N GLY A 170 -13.18 2.32 20.88
CA GLY A 170 -13.76 3.34 20.00
C GLY A 170 -13.19 3.33 18.58
N ALA A 171 -11.96 2.86 18.42
CA ALA A 171 -11.32 2.66 17.13
C ALA A 171 -11.54 1.24 16.59
N SER A 172 -11.48 1.07 15.27
CA SER A 172 -11.47 -0.23 14.61
C SER A 172 -10.07 -0.82 14.46
N GLY A 173 -9.02 -0.06 14.78
CA GLY A 173 -7.62 -0.48 14.65
C GLY A 173 -6.67 0.41 15.44
N LYS A 174 -5.43 -0.06 15.60
CA LYS A 174 -4.35 0.64 16.33
C LYS A 174 -3.48 1.53 15.43
N THR A 175 -3.60 1.39 14.11
CA THR A 175 -2.86 2.18 13.13
C THR A 175 -3.65 3.44 12.77
N CYS A 176 -3.06 4.60 13.04
CA CYS A 176 -3.63 5.90 12.69
C CYS A 176 -3.03 6.45 11.40
N ASN A 177 -3.65 7.49 10.86
CA ASN A 177 -3.13 8.22 9.69
C ASN A 177 -1.75 8.83 10.01
N GLN A 178 -0.75 8.60 9.16
CA GLN A 178 0.64 9.02 9.40
C GLN A 178 0.82 10.55 9.44
N THR A 179 -0.05 11.33 8.80
CA THR A 179 0.05 12.80 8.74
C THR A 179 -0.80 13.47 9.81
N SER A 180 -2.05 13.03 9.97
CA SER A 180 -3.00 13.69 10.88
C SER A 180 -3.07 13.06 12.28
N GLY A 181 -2.55 11.84 12.45
CA GLY A 181 -2.74 11.07 13.68
C GLY A 181 -4.18 10.56 13.89
N GLN A 182 -5.07 10.74 12.91
CA GLN A 182 -6.47 10.31 13.02
C GLN A 182 -6.58 8.79 13.03
N CYS A 183 -7.12 8.25 14.11
CA CYS A 183 -7.45 6.84 14.25
C CYS A 183 -8.72 6.48 13.44
N PRO A 184 -8.84 5.23 12.97
CA PRO A 184 -10.02 4.76 12.27
C PRO A 184 -11.16 4.54 13.27
N CYS A 185 -12.06 5.52 13.43
CA CYS A 185 -13.14 5.46 14.41
C CYS A 185 -14.30 4.58 13.97
N LYS A 186 -14.93 3.90 14.93
CA LYS A 186 -16.18 3.16 14.71
C LYS A 186 -17.36 4.11 14.49
N ASP A 187 -18.47 3.57 14.01
CA ASP A 187 -19.70 4.32 13.76
C ASP A 187 -20.18 5.08 15.01
N GLY A 188 -20.41 6.38 14.85
CA GLY A 188 -20.85 7.25 15.95
C GLY A 188 -19.76 7.67 16.93
N VAL A 189 -18.51 7.26 16.73
CA VAL A 189 -17.35 7.67 17.52
C VAL A 189 -16.59 8.78 16.79
N THR A 190 -16.02 9.73 17.53
CA THR A 190 -15.24 10.85 17.01
C THR A 190 -14.05 11.19 17.91
N GLY A 191 -13.27 12.19 17.51
CA GLY A 191 -11.99 12.57 18.10
C GLY A 191 -10.80 11.93 17.39
N THR A 192 -9.62 12.54 17.51
CA THR A 192 -8.38 12.08 16.87
C THR A 192 -8.02 10.65 17.29
N THR A 193 -8.26 10.32 18.56
CA THR A 193 -8.03 9.01 19.18
C THR A 193 -9.29 8.14 19.29
N CYS A 194 -10.43 8.58 18.75
CA CYS A 194 -11.72 7.89 18.85
C CYS A 194 -12.21 7.65 20.28
N ASN A 195 -12.04 8.64 21.16
CA ASN A 195 -12.30 8.54 22.60
C ASN A 195 -13.68 9.07 23.04
N ARG A 196 -14.51 9.58 22.13
CA ARG A 196 -15.83 10.14 22.48
C ARG A 196 -16.89 9.86 21.43
N CYS A 197 -18.16 9.88 21.82
CA CYS A 197 -19.26 9.79 20.85
C CYS A 197 -19.45 11.11 20.11
N ALA A 198 -19.85 11.02 18.84
CA ALA A 198 -20.23 12.17 18.04
C ALA A 198 -21.53 12.81 18.57
N LYS A 199 -21.78 14.07 18.21
CA LYS A 199 -23.02 14.77 18.60
C LYS A 199 -24.24 13.98 18.12
N GLY A 200 -25.21 13.78 19.01
CA GLY A 200 -26.41 12.96 18.74
C GLY A 200 -26.22 11.46 18.96
N TYR A 201 -25.07 11.04 19.51
CA TYR A 201 -24.82 9.67 19.96
C TYR A 201 -24.54 9.64 21.47
N GLN A 202 -24.90 8.54 22.11
CA GLN A 202 -24.62 8.25 23.52
C GLN A 202 -23.83 6.95 23.66
N GLN A 203 -23.09 6.81 24.76
CA GLN A 203 -22.31 5.61 25.04
C GLN A 203 -23.24 4.42 25.32
N SER A 204 -22.87 3.27 24.77
CA SER A 204 -23.53 1.99 25.02
C SER A 204 -22.62 1.09 25.85
N ARG A 205 -23.18 0.01 26.40
CA ARG A 205 -22.41 -1.02 27.12
C ARG A 205 -21.72 -2.02 26.18
N SER A 206 -21.90 -1.91 24.87
CA SER A 206 -21.33 -2.83 23.89
C SER A 206 -19.93 -2.38 23.45
N HIS A 207 -18.94 -3.27 23.57
CA HIS A 207 -17.60 -3.05 23.03
C HIS A 207 -17.57 -3.09 21.49
N ILE A 208 -18.56 -3.72 20.84
CA ILE A 208 -18.69 -3.79 19.38
C ILE A 208 -19.27 -2.48 18.83
N ALA A 209 -20.33 -1.96 19.46
CA ALA A 209 -21.01 -0.72 19.07
C ALA A 209 -21.05 0.28 20.25
N PRO A 210 -19.93 0.94 20.56
CA PRO A 210 -19.81 1.75 21.78
C PRO A 210 -20.62 3.05 21.76
N CYS A 211 -21.00 3.56 20.59
CA CYS A 211 -21.83 4.75 20.47
C CYS A 211 -23.09 4.43 19.66
N ILE A 212 -24.26 4.66 20.25
CA ILE A 212 -25.57 4.49 19.61
C ILE A 212 -26.24 5.84 19.43
N ARG A 213 -27.03 6.03 18.37
CA ARG A 213 -27.77 7.30 18.18
C ARG A 213 -28.77 7.48 19.29
N ILE A 214 -28.82 8.69 19.84
CA ILE A 214 -29.85 9.09 20.79
C ILE A 214 -31.18 9.11 20.02
N PRO A 215 -32.18 8.30 20.39
CA PRO A 215 -33.50 8.41 19.79
C PRO A 215 -34.03 9.82 20.12
N ARG A 216 -34.45 10.57 19.10
CA ARG A 216 -35.18 11.81 19.33
C ARG A 216 -36.51 11.41 19.98
N VAL A 217 -36.63 11.61 21.29
CA VAL A 217 -37.93 11.62 21.95
C VAL A 217 -38.58 12.91 21.48
N VAL A 218 -39.49 12.80 20.52
CA VAL A 218 -40.35 13.91 20.16
C VAL A 218 -41.37 14.00 21.29
N THR A 219 -41.05 14.72 22.36
CA THR A 219 -42.11 15.13 23.29
C THR A 219 -42.96 16.16 22.54
N ALA A 220 -44.28 16.01 22.61
CA ALA A 220 -45.24 16.84 21.90
C ALA A 220 -45.11 18.36 22.19
N VAL A 221 -44.31 18.74 23.20
CA VAL A 221 -44.15 20.11 23.68
C VAL A 221 -43.00 20.86 22.97
N GLN A 222 -41.98 20.16 22.45
CA GLN A 222 -40.82 20.82 21.80
C GLN A 222 -41.01 21.06 20.29
N ALA A 223 -42.20 20.83 19.76
CA ALA A 223 -42.54 21.18 18.38
C ALA A 223 -42.84 22.68 18.19
N MET A 224 -42.89 23.49 19.26
CA MET A 224 -43.33 24.89 19.20
C MET A 224 -42.21 25.94 19.33
N GLU A 225 -40.99 25.60 19.75
CA GLU A 225 -39.91 26.59 20.02
C GLU A 225 -38.65 26.40 19.16
N ALA A 226 -38.82 26.03 17.89
CA ALA A 226 -37.75 26.16 16.90
C ALA A 226 -38.28 26.94 15.68
N VAL A 227 -38.86 28.10 15.96
CA VAL A 227 -39.12 29.15 14.98
C VAL A 227 -38.02 30.19 15.18
N ASP A 228 -36.87 29.95 14.54
CA ASP A 228 -35.92 30.99 14.12
C ASP A 228 -34.77 30.34 13.34
N ALA A 229 -35.05 30.07 12.06
CA ALA A 229 -34.08 30.07 10.96
C ALA A 229 -34.81 29.71 9.65
N GLU A 230 -35.35 30.71 8.97
CA GLU A 230 -35.50 30.68 7.51
C GLU A 230 -34.10 30.89 6.87
N PRO A 231 -33.81 30.35 5.66
CA PRO A 231 -34.75 30.24 4.55
C PRO A 231 -34.92 28.84 3.94
N GLY A 232 -36.17 28.52 3.59
CA GLY A 232 -36.52 27.69 2.44
C GLY A 232 -36.96 26.26 2.73
N ARG A 233 -38.15 26.07 3.31
CA ARG A 233 -38.82 24.76 3.39
C ARG A 233 -40.10 24.69 2.54
N ALA A 234 -39.95 24.12 1.35
CA ALA A 234 -41.04 23.44 0.64
C ALA A 234 -40.91 21.90 0.80
N ALA A 235 -40.72 21.39 2.04
CA ALA A 235 -40.35 19.98 2.23
C ALA A 235 -40.96 19.26 3.45
N ASP A 236 -42.02 19.78 4.09
CA ASP A 236 -42.66 19.10 5.23
C ASP A 236 -43.94 18.32 4.86
N GLN A 237 -43.89 17.54 3.77
CA GLN A 237 -44.85 16.45 3.50
C GLN A 237 -44.17 15.09 3.22
N CYS A 238 -42.85 15.02 3.32
CA CYS A 238 -42.08 13.83 2.97
C CYS A 238 -41.80 12.96 4.20
N GLY A 239 -42.47 11.81 4.31
CA GLY A 239 -42.23 10.81 5.36
C GLY A 239 -40.86 10.10 5.27
N ARG A 240 -40.60 9.14 6.17
CA ARG A 240 -39.34 8.36 6.15
C ARG A 240 -39.18 7.60 4.82
N CYS A 241 -38.02 7.75 4.19
CA CYS A 241 -37.69 7.08 2.93
C CYS A 241 -37.64 5.55 3.11
N ARG A 242 -38.66 4.85 2.60
CA ARG A 242 -38.83 3.40 2.75
C ARG A 242 -37.79 2.63 1.92
N ALA A 243 -37.41 3.17 0.75
CA ALA A 243 -36.40 2.65 -0.19
C ALA A 243 -34.95 3.05 0.14
N GLY A 244 -34.60 3.18 1.42
CA GLY A 244 -33.29 3.66 1.87
C GLY A 244 -32.15 2.64 1.74
N ALA A 245 -30.92 3.14 1.63
CA ALA A 245 -29.68 2.37 1.54
C ALA A 245 -29.39 1.58 2.84
N ARG A 246 -30.09 0.48 3.05
CA ARG A 246 -29.83 -0.44 4.17
C ARG A 246 -28.69 -1.39 3.79
N THR A 247 -27.87 -1.75 4.77
CA THR A 247 -26.82 -2.75 4.61
C THR A 247 -27.39 -4.07 4.10
N LEU A 248 -26.77 -4.64 3.06
CA LEU A 248 -27.12 -5.97 2.56
C LEU A 248 -26.40 -7.05 3.39
N ASN A 249 -27.17 -7.94 4.00
CA ASN A 249 -26.72 -9.14 4.71
C ASN A 249 -27.40 -10.39 4.14
N LEU A 250 -27.02 -11.58 4.62
CA LEU A 250 -27.52 -12.86 4.09
C LEU A 250 -29.03 -13.02 4.33
N ASN A 251 -29.52 -12.78 5.54
CA ASN A 251 -30.95 -12.88 5.86
C ASN A 251 -31.79 -11.97 4.96
N LYS A 252 -31.27 -10.77 4.67
CA LYS A 252 -31.91 -9.88 3.73
C LYS A 252 -31.92 -10.52 2.34
N TYR A 253 -30.78 -10.92 1.80
CA TYR A 253 -30.72 -11.59 0.49
C TYR A 253 -31.66 -12.81 0.38
N CYS A 254 -31.81 -13.60 1.45
CA CYS A 254 -32.71 -14.76 1.51
C CYS A 254 -34.19 -14.35 1.39
N SER A 255 -34.63 -13.27 2.05
CA SER A 255 -36.05 -12.93 2.10
C SER A 255 -36.59 -12.07 0.95
N ARG A 256 -35.85 -11.93 -0.16
CA ARG A 256 -36.33 -11.25 -1.38
C ARG A 256 -36.58 -12.23 -2.50
N ASP A 257 -37.56 -11.94 -3.34
CA ASP A 257 -37.91 -12.77 -4.50
C ASP A 257 -36.89 -12.62 -5.61
N TYR A 258 -36.40 -11.40 -5.83
CA TYR A 258 -35.43 -11.10 -6.88
C TYR A 258 -34.28 -10.23 -6.41
N VAL A 259 -33.13 -10.42 -7.06
CA VAL A 259 -31.91 -9.62 -6.90
C VAL A 259 -31.29 -9.41 -8.26
N ILE A 260 -31.22 -8.15 -8.71
CA ILE A 260 -30.73 -7.78 -10.03
C ILE A 260 -29.73 -6.63 -9.95
N MET A 261 -28.85 -6.55 -10.95
CA MET A 261 -28.08 -5.36 -11.27
C MET A 261 -28.66 -4.77 -12.56
N ALA A 262 -29.10 -3.52 -12.48
CA ALA A 262 -29.72 -2.82 -13.59
C ALA A 262 -29.23 -1.37 -13.68
N ARG A 263 -29.04 -0.89 -14.90
CA ARG A 263 -28.74 0.51 -15.21
C ARG A 263 -30.02 1.27 -15.46
N VAL A 264 -30.16 2.45 -14.86
CA VAL A 264 -31.29 3.34 -15.11
C VAL A 264 -31.03 4.12 -16.40
N VAL A 265 -31.85 3.91 -17.41
CA VAL A 265 -31.70 4.47 -18.76
C VAL A 265 -32.46 5.79 -18.88
N GLY A 266 -33.66 5.87 -18.31
CA GLY A 266 -34.52 7.05 -18.41
C GLY A 266 -35.63 7.07 -17.37
N ARG A 267 -36.31 8.23 -17.26
CA ARG A 267 -37.44 8.45 -16.37
C ARG A 267 -38.60 9.05 -17.16
N GLU A 268 -39.76 8.46 -17.00
CA GLU A 268 -41.01 8.87 -17.65
C GLU A 268 -42.12 8.99 -16.60
N ALA A 269 -43.18 9.72 -16.93
CA ALA A 269 -44.41 9.66 -16.15
C ALA A 269 -45.00 8.24 -16.20
N GLY A 270 -45.62 7.79 -15.11
CA GLY A 270 -46.39 6.55 -15.13
C GLY A 270 -47.63 6.68 -16.02
N PRO A 271 -48.39 5.58 -16.19
CA PRO A 271 -49.64 5.63 -16.95
C PRO A 271 -50.57 6.73 -16.42
N ALA A 272 -51.26 7.41 -17.34
CA ALA A 272 -52.11 8.56 -17.04
C ALA A 272 -53.14 8.22 -15.93
N GLY A 273 -53.26 9.11 -14.94
CA GLY A 273 -54.13 8.91 -13.77
C GLY A 273 -53.51 8.13 -12.60
N THR A 274 -52.25 7.67 -12.70
CA THR A 274 -51.57 6.95 -11.61
C THR A 274 -50.51 7.80 -10.90
N ALA A 275 -50.43 7.72 -9.57
CA ALA A 275 -49.43 8.43 -8.75
C ALA A 275 -48.00 7.83 -8.83
N TRP A 276 -47.67 7.17 -9.94
CA TRP A 276 -46.44 6.43 -10.16
C TRP A 276 -45.59 7.11 -11.23
N ALA A 277 -44.28 6.99 -11.10
CA ALA A 277 -43.28 7.34 -12.10
C ALA A 277 -42.61 6.06 -12.60
N ARG A 278 -42.34 5.98 -13.91
CA ARG A 278 -41.75 4.83 -14.57
C ARG A 278 -40.28 5.07 -14.84
N LEU A 279 -39.42 4.19 -14.35
CA LEU A 279 -37.99 4.20 -14.65
C LEU A 279 -37.68 3.07 -15.64
N ALA A 280 -37.12 3.45 -16.79
CA ALA A 280 -36.64 2.50 -17.78
C ALA A 280 -35.31 1.91 -17.30
N LEU A 281 -35.27 0.59 -17.13
CA LEU A 281 -34.11 -0.15 -16.68
C LEU A 281 -33.52 -1.00 -17.81
N SER A 282 -32.20 -1.08 -17.85
CA SER A 282 -31.45 -2.09 -18.59
C SER A 282 -30.87 -3.08 -17.58
N VAL A 283 -31.50 -4.25 -17.45
CA VAL A 283 -31.06 -5.32 -16.53
C VAL A 283 -29.83 -6.02 -17.10
N GLN A 284 -28.68 -5.81 -16.45
CA GLN A 284 -27.39 -6.33 -16.85
C GLN A 284 -27.11 -7.72 -16.26
N ALA A 285 -27.54 -7.96 -15.02
CA ALA A 285 -27.40 -9.27 -14.36
C ALA A 285 -28.58 -9.60 -13.44
N VAL A 286 -28.89 -10.90 -13.35
CA VAL A 286 -29.90 -11.46 -12.46
C VAL A 286 -29.18 -12.46 -11.54
N TYR A 287 -29.18 -12.19 -10.24
CA TYR A 287 -28.50 -13.02 -9.22
C TYR A 287 -29.48 -13.91 -8.45
N LYS A 288 -30.74 -13.49 -8.35
CA LYS A 288 -31.83 -14.26 -7.76
C LYS A 288 -33.14 -13.91 -8.47
N ARG A 289 -34.00 -14.90 -8.66
CA ARG A 289 -35.38 -14.74 -9.14
C ARG A 289 -36.26 -15.81 -8.51
N ALA A 290 -37.54 -15.51 -8.30
CA ALA A 290 -38.51 -16.50 -7.87
C ALA A 290 -38.75 -17.55 -8.98
N PRO A 291 -39.15 -18.79 -8.64
CA PRO A 291 -39.34 -19.86 -9.63
C PRO A 291 -40.32 -19.54 -10.76
N ARG A 292 -41.32 -18.69 -10.50
CA ARG A 292 -42.34 -18.26 -11.48
C ARG A 292 -42.13 -16.84 -12.03
N SER A 293 -40.97 -16.24 -11.76
CA SER A 293 -40.67 -14.87 -12.17
C SER A 293 -40.45 -14.78 -13.69
N ARG A 294 -41.02 -13.76 -14.33
CA ARG A 294 -40.75 -13.43 -15.75
C ARG A 294 -39.49 -12.57 -15.93
N LEU A 295 -38.80 -12.23 -14.84
CA LEU A 295 -37.63 -11.35 -14.84
C LEU A 295 -36.44 -11.97 -15.59
N ARG A 296 -35.94 -11.24 -16.59
CA ARG A 296 -34.81 -11.62 -17.44
C ARG A 296 -33.86 -10.43 -17.63
N ARG A 297 -32.68 -10.69 -18.20
CA ARG A 297 -31.77 -9.63 -18.66
C ARG A 297 -32.42 -8.88 -19.83
N GLY A 298 -32.10 -7.59 -19.98
CA GLY A 298 -32.69 -6.73 -21.01
C GLY A 298 -33.58 -5.63 -20.42
N ALA A 299 -34.50 -5.11 -21.23
CA ALA A 299 -35.36 -4.00 -20.84
C ALA A 299 -36.36 -4.40 -19.75
N ALA A 300 -36.49 -3.58 -18.71
CA ALA A 300 -37.48 -3.71 -17.66
C ALA A 300 -37.97 -2.34 -17.19
N ALA A 301 -39.13 -2.29 -16.54
CA ALA A 301 -39.65 -1.08 -15.92
C ALA A 301 -39.62 -1.20 -14.39
N LEU A 302 -39.22 -0.11 -13.72
CA LEU A 302 -39.30 0.04 -12.26
C LEU A 302 -40.21 1.22 -11.92
N TYR A 303 -41.28 0.96 -11.18
CA TYR A 303 -42.23 1.97 -10.73
C TYR A 303 -41.89 2.47 -9.34
N VAL A 304 -41.89 3.79 -9.18
CA VAL A 304 -41.67 4.50 -7.92
C VAL A 304 -42.79 5.51 -7.75
N ARG A 305 -43.33 5.72 -6.54
CA ARG A 305 -44.35 6.74 -6.36
C ARG A 305 -43.80 8.12 -6.70
N ALA A 306 -44.58 8.90 -7.44
CA ALA A 306 -44.18 10.24 -7.88
C ALA A 306 -43.89 11.17 -6.68
N ALA A 307 -44.69 11.06 -5.62
CA ALA A 307 -44.48 11.76 -4.35
C ALA A 307 -43.12 11.40 -3.71
N ASP A 308 -42.74 10.12 -3.69
CA ASP A 308 -41.46 9.68 -3.11
C ASP A 308 -40.28 10.27 -3.92
N LEU A 309 -40.38 10.32 -5.25
CA LEU A 309 -39.35 10.94 -6.09
C LEU A 309 -39.28 12.47 -5.94
N ALA A 310 -40.42 13.15 -5.73
CA ALA A 310 -40.44 14.58 -5.41
C ALA A 310 -39.70 14.85 -4.09
N CYS A 311 -39.83 13.94 -3.12
CA CYS A 311 -39.09 13.92 -1.87
C CYS A 311 -37.61 13.50 -2.00
N LYS A 312 -37.08 13.32 -3.22
CA LYS A 312 -35.72 12.79 -3.49
C LYS A 312 -35.49 11.42 -2.83
N CYS A 313 -36.51 10.56 -2.79
CA CYS A 313 -36.46 9.21 -2.24
C CYS A 313 -37.02 8.17 -3.24
N PRO A 314 -36.25 7.14 -3.62
CA PRO A 314 -34.79 7.02 -3.51
C PRO A 314 -34.06 8.00 -4.45
N LYS A 315 -32.83 8.38 -4.08
CA LYS A 315 -31.95 9.25 -4.89
C LYS A 315 -31.40 8.49 -6.10
N ILE A 316 -32.24 8.28 -7.11
CA ILE A 316 -31.88 7.58 -8.34
C ILE A 316 -31.34 8.58 -9.35
N LYS A 317 -30.18 8.27 -9.91
CA LYS A 317 -29.54 9.01 -11.00
C LYS A 317 -29.69 8.22 -12.30
N ILE A 318 -29.99 8.92 -13.38
CA ILE A 318 -29.96 8.34 -14.73
C ILE A 318 -28.51 7.98 -15.08
N ASN A 319 -28.31 6.97 -15.93
CA ASN A 319 -27.00 6.47 -16.36
C ASN A 319 -26.12 5.85 -15.26
N LYS A 320 -26.71 5.54 -14.10
CA LYS A 320 -26.04 4.80 -13.03
C LYS A 320 -26.62 3.39 -12.90
N SER A 321 -25.75 2.46 -12.53
CA SER A 321 -26.12 1.08 -12.21
C SER A 321 -26.46 0.95 -10.73
N TYR A 322 -27.49 0.16 -10.45
CA TYR A 322 -27.98 -0.09 -9.11
C TYR A 322 -28.16 -1.59 -8.90
N LEU A 323 -27.86 -2.05 -7.69
CA LEU A 323 -28.33 -3.32 -7.18
C LEU A 323 -29.74 -3.12 -6.60
N ILE A 324 -30.69 -3.87 -7.15
CA ILE A 324 -32.10 -3.80 -6.78
C ILE A 324 -32.52 -5.16 -6.23
N LEU A 325 -33.07 -5.16 -5.02
CA LEU A 325 -33.64 -6.33 -4.38
C LEU A 325 -35.08 -6.01 -3.99
N GLY A 326 -36.02 -6.89 -4.27
CA GLY A 326 -37.41 -6.65 -3.93
C GLY A 326 -38.26 -7.91 -3.93
N VAL A 327 -39.56 -7.70 -3.76
CA VAL A 327 -40.58 -8.75 -3.77
C VAL A 327 -41.47 -8.51 -4.98
N GLU A 328 -41.66 -9.53 -5.81
CA GLU A 328 -42.38 -9.39 -7.08
C GLU A 328 -43.90 -9.23 -6.82
N LYS A 329 -44.40 -9.83 -5.74
CA LYS A 329 -45.80 -9.72 -5.31
C LYS A 329 -46.24 -8.33 -4.85
N GLU A 330 -45.32 -7.43 -4.50
CA GLU A 330 -45.68 -6.02 -4.20
C GLU A 330 -46.22 -5.28 -5.43
N GLY A 331 -45.94 -5.78 -6.64
CA GLY A 331 -46.47 -5.20 -7.88
C GLY A 331 -47.79 -5.79 -8.35
N ALA A 332 -48.13 -7.01 -7.95
CA ALA A 332 -49.35 -7.69 -8.40
C ALA A 332 -50.64 -7.01 -7.89
N SER A 333 -50.57 -6.31 -6.76
CA SER A 333 -51.71 -5.61 -6.15
C SER A 333 -52.10 -4.29 -6.80
N SER A 334 -51.29 -3.75 -7.72
CA SER A 334 -51.56 -2.45 -8.39
C SER A 334 -51.71 -2.56 -9.92
N GLY A 335 -51.65 -3.77 -10.48
CA GLY A 335 -51.97 -4.03 -11.89
C GLY A 335 -50.96 -3.51 -12.93
N LEU A 336 -49.85 -2.89 -12.53
CA LEU A 336 -48.87 -2.34 -13.48
C LEU A 336 -47.82 -3.39 -13.91
N PRO A 337 -47.48 -3.48 -15.20
CA PRO A 337 -46.48 -4.43 -15.70
C PRO A 337 -45.06 -3.95 -15.39
N GLY A 338 -44.46 -4.44 -14.30
CA GLY A 338 -43.06 -4.18 -13.97
C GLY A 338 -42.70 -4.39 -12.51
N LEU A 339 -41.45 -4.04 -12.16
CA LEU A 339 -40.96 -4.07 -10.78
C LEU A 339 -41.44 -2.83 -10.04
N MET A 340 -41.66 -2.92 -8.73
CA MET A 340 -42.12 -1.79 -7.93
C MET A 340 -41.22 -1.56 -6.74
N VAL A 341 -41.05 -0.28 -6.39
CA VAL A 341 -40.36 0.13 -5.17
C VAL A 341 -41.36 0.19 -4.02
N GLY A 342 -41.42 -0.88 -3.25
CA GLY A 342 -42.17 -0.97 -2.00
C GLY A 342 -41.30 -0.92 -0.75
N GLU A 343 -41.89 -1.22 0.41
CA GLU A 343 -41.25 -1.14 1.73
C GLU A 343 -40.05 -2.07 1.91
N ARG A 344 -40.07 -3.20 1.21
CA ARG A 344 -39.03 -4.22 1.29
C ARG A 344 -38.03 -4.12 0.14
N THR A 345 -38.19 -3.13 -0.72
CA THR A 345 -37.28 -2.88 -1.83
C THR A 345 -36.01 -2.19 -1.34
N LEU A 346 -34.86 -2.76 -1.71
CA LEU A 346 -33.55 -2.17 -1.48
C LEU A 346 -32.96 -1.73 -2.82
N LEU A 347 -32.54 -0.47 -2.88
CA LEU A 347 -31.91 0.12 -4.04
C LEU A 347 -30.56 0.71 -3.63
N LEU A 348 -29.49 0.11 -4.12
CA LEU A 348 -28.11 0.45 -3.73
C LEU A 348 -27.31 0.81 -4.97
N GLU A 349 -26.66 1.97 -4.99
CA GLU A 349 -25.78 2.35 -6.10
C GLU A 349 -24.65 1.32 -6.24
N TRP A 350 -24.46 0.83 -7.46
CA TRP A 350 -23.49 -0.21 -7.75
C TRP A 350 -22.06 0.29 -7.52
N ARG A 351 -21.22 -0.54 -6.91
CA ARG A 351 -19.77 -0.33 -6.81
C ARG A 351 -19.06 -1.62 -7.22
N ASP A 352 -17.85 -1.52 -7.74
CA ASP A 352 -17.19 -2.67 -8.40
C ASP A 352 -16.94 -3.86 -7.46
N ASP A 353 -16.76 -3.61 -6.16
CA ASP A 353 -16.58 -4.62 -5.12
C ASP A 353 -17.84 -5.48 -4.86
N TRP A 354 -19.02 -5.02 -5.32
CA TRP A 354 -20.27 -5.75 -5.19
C TRP A 354 -20.30 -7.07 -5.97
N HIS A 355 -19.58 -7.16 -7.09
CA HIS A 355 -19.48 -8.41 -7.86
C HIS A 355 -19.01 -9.59 -7.00
N ARG A 356 -17.99 -9.39 -6.18
CA ARG A 356 -17.46 -10.43 -5.28
C ARG A 356 -18.37 -10.65 -4.08
N ARG A 357 -19.00 -9.59 -3.57
CA ARG A 357 -19.90 -9.66 -2.41
C ARG A 357 -21.18 -10.42 -2.72
N ILE A 358 -21.82 -10.14 -3.85
CA ILE A 358 -23.07 -10.79 -4.26
C ILE A 358 -22.85 -12.25 -4.61
N ARG A 359 -21.76 -12.61 -5.30
CA ARG A 359 -21.43 -14.02 -5.55
C ARG A 359 -21.19 -14.83 -4.27
N ARG A 360 -20.68 -14.21 -3.21
CA ARG A 360 -20.57 -14.85 -1.89
C ARG A 360 -21.94 -15.06 -1.24
N LEU A 361 -22.84 -14.07 -1.33
CA LEU A 361 -24.20 -14.19 -0.83
C LEU A 361 -25.00 -15.25 -1.59
N GLN A 362 -24.88 -15.29 -2.92
CA GLN A 362 -25.54 -16.27 -3.78
C GLN A 362 -25.12 -17.71 -3.43
N ARG A 363 -23.83 -17.97 -3.20
CA ARG A 363 -23.33 -19.28 -2.77
C ARG A 363 -23.87 -19.69 -1.40
N ARG A 364 -23.89 -18.75 -0.45
CA ARG A 364 -24.40 -19.00 0.91
C ARG A 364 -25.93 -19.10 0.98
N ALA A 365 -26.61 -18.58 -0.03
CA ALA A 365 -28.07 -18.57 -0.09
C ALA A 365 -28.68 -19.93 -0.47
N ILE A 366 -27.86 -20.94 -0.79
CA ILE A 366 -28.30 -22.33 -0.95
C ILE A 366 -28.94 -22.84 0.35
N ASN A 367 -28.49 -22.33 1.51
CA ASN A 367 -29.01 -22.69 2.83
C ASN A 367 -30.11 -21.73 3.31
N CYS A 368 -30.69 -20.91 2.44
CA CYS A 368 -31.87 -20.13 2.78
C CYS A 368 -33.07 -21.09 2.81
N HIS A 369 -33.40 -21.61 3.99
CA HIS A 369 -34.67 -22.30 4.24
C HIS A 369 -35.76 -21.28 4.59
#